data_AF-A0A022XR54-F1
#
_entry.id   AF-A0A022XR54-F1
#
_cell.length_a   1.000
_cell.length_b   1.000
_cell.length_c   1.000
_cell.angle_alpha   90.00
_cell.angle_beta   90.00
_cell.angle_gamma   90.00
#
_symmetry.space_group_name_H-M   'P 1'
#
loop_
_entity.id
_entity.type
_entity.pdbx_description
1 polymer ?
#
loop_
_entity_poly.entity_id
_entity_poly.type
_entity_poly.pdbx_seq_one_letter_code
_entity_poly.pdbx_strand_id
1 'polypeptide(L)'
;MDTIFTDIHGKVHPNTVPQGLVNPGVWASQVARYLPQMTAPLAEVVSKTPRPFVTKVGEAQCFTPSFYDGRVVLVGDAFTGFRSHLGMASEQAARHAVQMDKVWRGEMTMEQRDREAILYAKRFILLNRMVGWTGLGWVFSLFTAMASYAWLAIQQGLGIA
;
A
#
# COMPACT_ATOMS: atom_id res chain seq x y z
N MET A 1 4.91 11.25 18.17
CA MET A 1 4.20 10.33 17.25
C MET A 1 4.41 8.88 17.69
N ASP A 2 5.61 8.51 18.13
CA ASP A 2 5.93 7.11 18.51
C ASP A 2 5.05 6.52 19.61
N THR A 3 4.52 7.34 20.51
CA THR A 3 3.65 6.92 21.61
C THR A 3 2.33 6.28 21.17
N ILE A 4 1.84 6.55 19.95
CA ILE A 4 0.62 5.90 19.42
C ILE A 4 0.85 4.41 19.12
N PHE A 5 2.11 3.99 18.96
CA PHE A 5 2.48 2.60 18.71
C PHE A 5 2.86 1.83 19.98
N THR A 6 2.79 2.47 21.15
CA THR A 6 2.93 1.80 22.44
C THR A 6 1.55 1.46 22.99
N ASP A 7 1.30 0.18 23.25
CA ASP A 7 0.00 -0.27 23.77
C ASP A 7 -0.21 0.02 25.26
N ILE A 8 -1.40 -0.31 25.76
CA ILE A 8 -1.77 -0.18 27.18
C ILE A 8 -0.91 -0.98 28.16
N HIS A 9 -0.13 -1.95 27.67
CA HIS A 9 0.79 -2.76 28.47
C HIS A 9 2.25 -2.29 28.34
N GLY A 10 2.49 -1.17 27.63
CA GLY A 10 3.82 -0.63 27.40
C GLY A 10 4.59 -1.32 26.27
N LYS A 11 3.99 -2.25 25.53
CA LYS A 11 4.64 -2.91 24.39
C LYS A 11 4.61 -2.00 23.17
N VAL A 12 5.78 -1.79 22.56
CA VAL A 12 5.92 -1.07 21.30
C VAL A 12 5.63 -2.01 20.14
N HIS A 13 4.68 -1.64 19.28
CA HIS A 13 4.33 -2.37 18.07
C HIS A 13 5.03 -1.76 16.85
N PRO A 14 5.72 -2.57 16.00
CA PRO A 14 6.47 -2.03 14.88
C PRO A 14 5.57 -1.43 13.78
N ASN A 15 4.35 -1.97 13.59
CA ASN A 15 3.45 -1.59 12.49
C ASN A 15 2.03 -1.32 12.95
N THR A 16 1.41 -2.24 13.69
CA THR A 16 -0.02 -2.19 14.03
C THR A 16 -0.22 -2.38 15.52
N VAL A 17 -0.92 -1.44 16.16
CA VAL A 17 -1.49 -1.65 17.49
C VAL A 17 -2.89 -2.24 17.31
N PRO A 18 -3.15 -3.48 17.76
CA PRO A 18 -4.44 -4.13 17.59
C PRO A 18 -5.61 -3.40 18.27
N GLN A 19 -6.82 -3.74 17.85
CA GLN A 19 -8.04 -3.25 18.49
C GLN A 19 -8.04 -3.57 19.99
N GLY A 20 -8.44 -2.61 20.80
CA GLY A 20 -8.48 -2.74 22.26
C GLY A 20 -7.13 -2.56 22.96
N LEU A 21 -6.02 -2.44 22.21
CA LEU A 21 -4.68 -2.21 22.77
C LEU A 21 -4.19 -0.76 22.58
N VAL A 22 -4.87 0.05 21.77
CA VAL A 22 -4.55 1.47 21.60
C VAL A 22 -4.72 2.22 22.93
N ASN A 23 -3.69 2.94 23.36
CA ASN A 23 -3.73 3.71 24.60
C ASN A 23 -4.83 4.79 24.55
N PRO A 24 -5.83 4.76 25.45
CA PRO A 24 -6.97 5.68 25.39
C PRO A 24 -6.59 7.17 25.55
N GLY A 25 -5.61 7.48 26.39
CA GLY A 25 -5.15 8.86 26.61
C GLY A 25 -4.43 9.43 25.38
N VAL A 26 -3.62 8.60 24.72
CA VAL A 26 -2.97 8.97 23.46
C VAL A 26 -4.01 9.13 22.35
N TRP A 27 -4.97 8.20 22.23
CA TRP A 27 -6.04 8.29 21.25
C TRP A 27 -6.90 9.55 21.45
N ALA A 28 -7.34 9.84 22.67
CA ALA A 28 -8.13 11.03 22.99
C ALA A 28 -7.40 12.33 22.58
N SER A 29 -6.08 12.36 22.76
CA SER A 29 -5.23 13.49 22.33
C SER A 29 -5.17 13.62 20.81
N GLN A 30 -5.12 12.52 20.06
CA GLN A 30 -5.19 12.54 18.59
C GLN A 30 -6.57 13.01 18.11
N VAL A 31 -7.64 12.48 18.69
CA VAL A 31 -9.01 12.89 18.35
C VAL A 31 -9.18 14.39 18.60
N ALA A 32 -8.87 14.89 19.81
CA ALA A 32 -8.99 16.31 20.14
C ALA A 32 -8.20 17.23 19.19
N ARG A 33 -7.02 16.79 18.74
CA ARG A 33 -6.19 17.54 17.79
C ARG A 33 -6.82 17.69 16.41
N TYR A 34 -7.41 16.62 15.87
CA TYR A 34 -7.83 16.57 14.47
C TYR A 34 -9.33 16.76 14.28
N LEU A 35 -10.16 16.55 15.32
CA LEU A 35 -11.61 16.69 15.23
C LEU A 35 -12.09 18.03 14.63
N PRO A 36 -11.50 19.21 14.96
CA PRO A 36 -11.91 20.49 14.39
C PRO A 36 -11.66 20.61 12.87
N GLN A 37 -10.82 19.75 12.30
CA GLN A 37 -10.47 19.74 10.88
C GLN A 37 -11.32 18.75 10.07
N MET A 38 -12.11 17.93 10.74
CA MET A 38 -12.91 16.87 10.11
C MET A 38 -14.29 17.40 9.67
N THR A 39 -14.82 16.83 8.58
CA THR A 39 -16.23 16.99 8.26
C THR A 39 -17.09 16.27 9.31
N ALA A 40 -18.32 16.72 9.52
CA ALA A 40 -19.20 16.17 10.56
C ALA A 40 -19.35 14.63 10.51
N PRO A 41 -19.54 13.98 9.34
CA PRO A 41 -19.63 12.52 9.28
C PRO A 41 -18.33 11.81 9.71
N LEU A 42 -17.17 12.34 9.33
CA LEU A 42 -15.88 11.76 9.72
C LEU A 42 -15.62 11.94 11.21
N ALA A 43 -15.93 13.13 11.74
CA ALA A 43 -15.83 13.44 13.17
C ALA A 43 -16.69 12.48 14.01
N GLU A 44 -17.90 12.18 13.56
CA GLU A 44 -18.78 11.21 14.21
C GLU A 44 -18.17 9.81 14.23
N VAL A 45 -17.73 9.30 13.07
CA VAL A 45 -17.15 7.95 12.96
C VAL A 45 -15.92 7.82 13.87
N VAL A 46 -14.99 8.77 13.81
CA VAL A 46 -13.77 8.75 14.63
C VAL A 46 -14.08 8.80 16.13
N SER A 47 -15.04 9.64 16.53
CA SER A 47 -15.38 9.83 17.95
C SER A 47 -16.17 8.68 18.54
N LYS A 48 -17.03 8.03 17.73
CA LYS A 48 -17.91 6.95 18.18
C LYS A 48 -17.32 5.55 17.97
N THR A 49 -16.21 5.40 17.25
CA THR A 49 -15.60 4.08 17.00
C THR A 49 -15.09 3.47 18.31
N PRO A 50 -15.68 2.36 18.79
CA PRO A 50 -15.18 1.69 19.96
C PRO A 50 -13.92 0.90 19.61
N ARG A 51 -12.90 0.96 20.47
CA ARG A 51 -11.67 0.13 20.36
C ARG A 51 -11.00 0.22 18.97
N PRO A 52 -10.50 1.41 18.57
CA PRO A 52 -9.79 1.56 17.30
C PRO A 52 -8.54 0.68 17.27
N PHE A 53 -8.03 0.45 16.06
CA PHE A 53 -6.67 -0.01 15.82
C PHE A 53 -5.91 1.06 15.05
N VAL A 54 -4.59 1.06 15.16
CA VAL A 54 -3.72 1.99 14.43
C VAL A 54 -2.69 1.20 13.67
N THR A 55 -2.55 1.46 12.37
CA THR A 55 -1.55 0.84 11.50
C THR A 55 -0.75 1.89 10.76
N LYS A 56 0.55 1.66 10.58
CA LYS A 56 1.36 2.48 9.66
C LYS A 56 0.86 2.28 8.23
N VAL A 57 0.78 3.37 7.49
CA VAL A 57 0.65 3.31 6.03
C VAL A 57 2.05 3.15 5.46
N GLY A 58 2.35 1.94 4.99
CA GLY A 58 3.64 1.57 4.44
C GLY A 58 3.58 1.24 2.96
N GLU A 59 4.74 1.22 2.34
CA GLU A 59 4.96 0.64 1.01
C GLU A 59 6.12 -0.34 1.13
N ALA A 60 6.00 -1.52 0.51
CA ALA A 60 7.07 -2.51 0.43
C ALA A 60 7.17 -2.99 -1.01
N GLN A 61 8.40 -3.09 -1.54
CA GLN A 61 8.62 -3.44 -2.95
C GLN A 61 9.63 -4.58 -3.04
N CYS A 62 9.24 -5.66 -3.73
CA CYS A 62 10.15 -6.65 -4.24
C CYS A 62 10.31 -6.45 -5.76
N PHE A 63 11.55 -6.55 -6.27
CA PHE A 63 11.81 -6.44 -7.71
C PHE A 63 11.80 -7.81 -8.42
N THR A 64 11.73 -8.90 -7.65
CA THR A 64 11.81 -10.27 -8.15
C THR A 64 10.50 -11.00 -7.77
N PRO A 65 9.57 -11.23 -8.71
CA PRO A 65 8.27 -11.80 -8.39
C PRO A 65 8.33 -13.32 -8.16
N SER A 66 9.27 -14.02 -8.79
CA SER A 66 9.46 -15.45 -8.64
C SER A 66 10.93 -15.83 -8.40
N PHE A 67 11.13 -16.93 -7.67
CA PHE A 67 12.43 -17.47 -7.27
C PHE A 67 12.48 -18.97 -7.56
N TYR A 68 13.69 -19.51 -7.60
CA TYR A 68 13.95 -20.95 -7.79
C TYR A 68 13.25 -21.50 -9.04
N ASP A 69 13.47 -20.86 -10.19
CA ASP A 69 12.88 -21.21 -11.49
C ASP A 69 11.34 -21.28 -11.44
N GLY A 70 10.71 -20.30 -10.79
CA GLY A 70 9.26 -20.20 -10.69
C GLY A 70 8.61 -21.13 -9.65
N ARG A 71 9.39 -21.84 -8.82
CA ARG A 71 8.86 -22.71 -7.76
C ARG A 71 8.38 -21.95 -6.54
N VAL A 72 8.90 -20.74 -6.31
CA VAL A 72 8.44 -19.83 -5.26
C VAL A 72 7.99 -18.54 -5.91
N VAL A 73 6.76 -18.13 -5.62
CA VAL A 73 6.11 -17.01 -6.31
C VAL A 73 5.51 -16.08 -5.28
N LEU A 74 5.91 -14.81 -5.30
CA LEU A 74 5.33 -13.78 -4.45
C LEU A 74 4.01 -13.30 -5.07
N VAL A 75 2.99 -13.12 -4.23
CA VAL A 75 1.66 -12.68 -4.64
C VAL A 75 1.12 -11.64 -3.66
N GLY A 76 0.15 -10.83 -4.11
CA GLY A 76 -0.41 -9.73 -3.32
C GLY A 76 0.66 -8.83 -2.68
N ASP A 77 0.42 -8.43 -1.44
CA ASP A 77 1.31 -7.52 -0.69
C ASP A 77 2.68 -8.13 -0.37
N ALA A 78 2.85 -9.46 -0.46
CA ALA A 78 4.16 -10.09 -0.32
C ALA A 78 5.09 -9.77 -1.50
N PHE A 79 4.53 -9.53 -2.69
CA PHE A 79 5.31 -9.03 -3.83
C PHE A 79 5.49 -7.52 -3.75
N THR A 80 4.39 -6.79 -3.64
CA THR A 80 4.41 -5.32 -3.50
C THR A 80 3.26 -4.89 -2.62
N GLY A 81 3.55 -4.40 -1.41
CA GLY A 81 2.57 -3.80 -0.53
C GLY A 81 2.32 -2.36 -0.94
N PHE A 82 1.10 -2.07 -1.42
CA PHE A 82 0.72 -0.71 -1.80
C PHE A 82 0.28 0.11 -0.59
N ARG A 83 0.47 1.43 -0.68
CA ARG A 83 -0.26 2.37 0.19
C ARG A 83 -1.76 2.30 -0.13
N SER A 84 -2.59 2.65 0.84
CA SER A 84 -4.05 2.51 0.77
C SER A 84 -4.76 3.53 -0.13
N HIS A 85 -4.06 4.52 -0.69
CA HIS A 85 -4.69 5.66 -1.38
C HIS A 85 -5.57 5.25 -2.57
N LEU A 86 -5.20 4.19 -3.30
CA LEU A 86 -5.97 3.71 -4.47
C LEU A 86 -6.79 2.44 -4.21
N GLY A 87 -6.63 1.79 -3.05
CA GLY A 87 -7.37 0.56 -2.73
C GLY A 87 -7.06 -0.65 -3.63
N MET A 88 -5.87 -0.73 -4.24
CA MET A 88 -5.55 -1.71 -5.29
C MET A 88 -4.90 -3.02 -4.82
N ALA A 89 -4.70 -3.21 -3.51
CA ALA A 89 -4.00 -4.39 -2.96
C ALA A 89 -4.74 -5.70 -3.29
N SER A 90 -6.05 -5.75 -3.06
CA SER A 90 -6.87 -6.93 -3.34
C SER A 90 -6.94 -7.25 -4.83
N GLU A 91 -7.04 -6.21 -5.67
CA GLU A 91 -7.05 -6.37 -7.13
C GLU A 91 -5.72 -6.95 -7.64
N GLN A 92 -4.59 -6.48 -7.09
CA GLN A 92 -3.28 -7.08 -7.40
C GLN A 92 -3.23 -8.56 -7.02
N ALA A 93 -3.68 -8.90 -5.81
CA ALA A 93 -3.68 -10.29 -5.34
C ALA A 93 -4.55 -11.19 -6.24
N ALA A 94 -5.74 -10.71 -6.62
CA ALA A 94 -6.63 -11.42 -7.54
C ALA A 94 -6.00 -11.59 -8.92
N ARG A 95 -5.39 -10.54 -9.48
CA ARG A 95 -4.66 -10.59 -10.74
C ARG A 95 -3.54 -11.63 -10.72
N HIS A 96 -2.72 -11.66 -9.66
CA HIS A 96 -1.65 -12.65 -9.55
C HIS A 96 -2.18 -14.09 -9.48
N ALA A 97 -3.32 -14.32 -8.80
CA ALA A 97 -3.96 -15.63 -8.76
C ALA A 97 -4.44 -16.08 -10.15
N VAL A 98 -5.09 -15.18 -10.90
CA VAL A 98 -5.55 -15.47 -12.28
C VAL A 98 -4.37 -15.70 -13.23
N GLN A 99 -3.29 -14.92 -13.11
CA GLN A 99 -2.08 -15.13 -13.90
C GLN A 99 -1.45 -16.50 -13.61
N MET A 100 -1.45 -16.95 -12.36
CA MET A 100 -0.96 -18.30 -12.02
C MET A 100 -1.81 -19.41 -12.63
N ASP A 101 -3.14 -19.27 -12.65
CA ASP A 101 -4.01 -20.23 -13.34
C ASP A 101 -3.65 -20.35 -14.83
N LYS A 102 -3.44 -19.21 -15.51
CA LYS A 102 -2.98 -19.19 -16.91
C LYS A 102 -1.62 -19.84 -17.11
N VAL A 103 -0.68 -19.64 -16.17
CA VAL A 103 0.63 -20.30 -16.21
C VAL A 103 0.48 -21.82 -16.10
N TRP A 104 -0.35 -22.30 -15.18
CA TRP A 104 -0.60 -23.75 -15.02
C TRP A 104 -1.34 -24.37 -16.19
N ARG A 105 -2.18 -23.61 -16.89
CA ARG A 105 -2.85 -24.05 -18.13
C ARG A 105 -1.93 -23.99 -19.36
N GLY A 106 -0.74 -23.42 -19.25
CA GLY A 106 0.18 -23.21 -20.38
C GLY A 106 -0.24 -22.08 -21.32
N GLU A 107 -1.17 -21.22 -20.90
CA GLU A 107 -1.65 -20.05 -21.67
C GLU A 107 -0.73 -18.83 -21.52
N MET A 108 0.12 -18.85 -20.50
CA MET A 108 1.07 -17.78 -20.15
C MET A 108 2.37 -18.41 -19.64
N THR A 109 3.53 -17.86 -19.99
CA THR A 109 4.80 -18.29 -19.40
C THR A 109 5.03 -17.62 -18.05
N MET A 110 5.85 -18.21 -17.17
CA MET A 110 6.20 -17.58 -15.89
C MET A 110 6.87 -16.21 -16.09
N GLU A 111 7.72 -16.08 -17.11
CA GLU A 111 8.39 -14.83 -17.45
C GLU A 111 7.41 -13.73 -17.90
N GLN A 112 6.38 -14.08 -18.68
CA GLN A 112 5.30 -13.16 -19.04
C GLN A 112 4.53 -12.69 -17.81
N ARG A 113 4.17 -13.62 -16.91
CA ARG A 113 3.49 -13.32 -15.65
C ARG A 113 4.32 -12.37 -14.78
N ASP A 114 5.62 -12.62 -14.64
CA ASP A 114 6.52 -11.80 -13.84
C ASP A 114 6.68 -10.40 -14.41
N ARG A 115 6.85 -10.27 -15.73
CA ARG A 115 6.89 -8.97 -16.41
C ARG A 115 5.60 -8.19 -16.20
N GLU A 116 4.44 -8.83 -16.38
CA GLU A 116 3.14 -8.18 -16.14
C GLU A 116 2.96 -7.75 -14.67
N ALA A 117 3.36 -8.59 -13.71
CA ALA A 117 3.27 -8.28 -12.29
C ALA A 117 4.14 -7.06 -11.92
N ILE A 118 5.38 -7.00 -12.42
CA ILE A 118 6.30 -5.87 -12.21
C ILE A 118 5.71 -4.58 -12.79
N LEU A 119 5.21 -4.62 -14.02
CA LEU A 119 4.63 -3.46 -14.70
C LEU A 119 3.41 -2.93 -13.93
N TYR A 120 2.54 -3.84 -13.51
CA TYR A 120 1.36 -3.51 -12.72
C TYR A 120 1.76 -2.84 -11.39
N ALA A 121 2.69 -3.44 -10.66
CA ALA A 121 3.18 -2.91 -9.38
C ALA A 121 3.81 -1.52 -9.54
N LYS A 122 4.74 -1.34 -10.49
CA LYS A 122 5.40 -0.04 -10.74
C LYS A 122 4.38 1.06 -11.05
N ARG A 123 3.38 0.76 -11.88
CA ARG A 123 2.31 1.70 -12.22
C ARG A 123 1.57 2.19 -10.98
N PHE A 124 1.12 1.27 -10.14
CA PHE A 124 0.30 1.61 -8.97
C PHE A 124 1.10 2.17 -7.79
N ILE A 125 2.38 1.82 -7.64
CA ILE A 125 3.30 2.50 -6.72
C ILE A 125 3.36 3.99 -7.06
N LEU A 126 3.63 4.32 -8.33
CA LEU A 126 3.78 5.70 -8.77
C LEU A 126 2.48 6.48 -8.61
N LEU A 127 1.34 5.89 -8.98
CA LEU A 127 0.03 6.52 -8.77
C LEU A 127 -0.28 6.75 -7.28
N ASN A 128 -0.02 5.76 -6.41
CA ASN A 128 -0.20 5.92 -4.96
C ASN A 128 0.70 7.03 -4.38
N ARG A 129 1.95 7.12 -4.84
CA ARG A 129 2.88 8.19 -4.44
C ARG A 129 2.37 9.56 -4.86
N MET A 130 1.84 9.70 -6.08
CA MET A 130 1.25 10.96 -6.54
C MET A 130 0.08 11.38 -5.65
N VAL A 131 -0.87 10.49 -5.34
CA VAL A 131 -2.00 10.82 -4.44
C VAL A 131 -1.50 11.21 -3.04
N GLY A 132 -0.57 10.43 -2.47
CA GLY A 132 -0.03 10.69 -1.14
C GLY A 132 0.73 12.02 -1.07
N TRP A 133 1.58 12.33 -2.04
CA TRP A 133 2.36 13.56 -2.07
C TRP A 133 1.53 14.80 -2.33
N THR A 134 0.47 14.69 -3.14
CA THR A 134 -0.53 15.76 -3.29
C THR A 134 -1.18 16.07 -1.94
N GLY A 135 -1.61 15.04 -1.20
CA GLY A 135 -2.20 15.22 0.13
C GLY A 135 -1.25 15.83 1.18
N LEU A 136 0.07 15.66 1.01
CA LEU A 136 1.10 16.24 1.87
C LEU A 136 1.62 17.61 1.38
N GLY A 137 1.19 18.08 0.21
CA GLY A 137 1.70 19.32 -0.40
C GLY A 137 3.15 19.23 -0.90
N TRP A 138 3.68 18.02 -1.12
CA TRP A 138 5.08 17.80 -1.51
C TRP A 138 5.24 17.90 -3.03
N VAL A 139 5.20 19.13 -3.55
CA VAL A 139 5.15 19.44 -4.98
C VAL A 139 6.33 18.84 -5.76
N PHE A 140 7.57 18.97 -5.26
CA PHE A 140 8.73 18.40 -5.95
C PHE A 140 8.65 16.88 -6.06
N SER A 141 8.25 16.19 -4.98
CA SER A 141 8.07 14.75 -5.00
C SER A 141 6.98 14.37 -6.02
N LEU A 142 5.83 15.06 -6.02
CA LEU A 142 4.77 14.86 -7.00
C LEU A 142 5.30 14.92 -8.45
N PHE A 143 6.08 15.93 -8.80
CA PHE A 143 6.69 16.03 -10.13
C PHE A 143 7.61 14.85 -10.46
N THR A 144 8.42 14.40 -9.50
CA THR A 144 9.29 13.22 -9.72
C THR A 144 8.50 11.93 -9.98
N ALA A 145 7.37 11.71 -9.29
CA ALA A 145 6.52 10.55 -9.61
C ALA A 145 5.82 10.68 -10.96
N MET A 146 5.34 11.88 -11.32
CA MET A 146 4.73 12.12 -12.63
C MET A 146 5.73 11.85 -13.77
N ALA A 147 6.95 12.36 -13.65
CA ALA A 147 8.01 12.11 -14.63
C ALA A 147 8.37 10.61 -14.71
N SER A 148 8.49 9.94 -13.57
CA SER A 148 8.76 8.49 -13.51
C SER A 148 7.62 7.67 -14.15
N TYR A 149 6.37 8.09 -13.96
CA TYR A 149 5.21 7.44 -14.55
C TYR A 149 5.16 7.64 -16.06
N ALA A 150 5.41 8.86 -16.54
CA ALA A 150 5.51 9.16 -17.97
C ALA A 150 6.62 8.33 -18.63
N TRP A 151 7.78 8.22 -17.98
CA TRP A 151 8.87 7.38 -18.44
C TRP A 151 8.48 5.90 -18.52
N LEU A 152 7.84 5.35 -17.49
CA LEU A 152 7.33 3.98 -17.49
C LEU A 152 6.36 3.73 -18.66
N ALA A 153 5.45 4.68 -18.92
CA ALA A 153 4.51 4.59 -20.02
C ALA A 153 5.21 4.61 -21.39
N ILE A 154 6.25 5.44 -21.56
CA ILE A 154 7.08 5.46 -22.77
C ILE A 154 7.80 4.11 -22.95
N GLN A 155 8.44 3.59 -21.91
CA GLN A 155 9.13 2.30 -21.98
C GLN A 155 8.15 1.17 -22.36
N GLN A 156 6.93 1.20 -21.83
CA GLN A 156 5.89 0.23 -22.18
C GLN A 156 5.45 0.35 -23.63
N GLY A 157 5.23 1.58 -24.12
CA GLY A 157 4.87 1.85 -25.52
C GLY A 157 5.97 1.45 -26.52
N LEU A 158 7.23 1.50 -26.10
CA LEU A 158 8.39 1.04 -26.87
C LEU A 158 8.68 -0.46 -26.74
N GLY A 159 7.94 -1.20 -25.90
CA GLY A 159 8.16 -2.64 -25.67
C GLY A 159 9.40 -2.98 -24.83
N ILE A 160 10.00 -1.98 -24.18
CA ILE A 160 11.24 -2.10 -23.38
C ILE A 160 10.93 -2.46 -21.92
N ALA A 161 9.71 -2.15 -21.44
CA ALA A 161 9.29 -2.34 -20.05
C ALA A 161 8.78 -3.74 -19.74
#